data_AF-A0A5C9ET26-F1
#
_entry.id   AF-A0A5C9ET26-F1
#
_cell.length_a   1.000
_cell.length_b   1.000
_cell.length_c   1.000
_cell.angle_alpha   90.00
_cell.angle_beta   90.00
_cell.angle_gamma   90.00
#
_symmetry.space_group_name_H-M   'P 1'
#
loop_
_entity.id
_entity.type
_entity.pdbx_description
1 polymer ?
#
loop_
_entity_poly.entity_id
_entity_poly.type
_entity_poly.pdbx_seq_one_letter_code
_entity_poly.pdbx_strand_id
1 'polypeptide(L)'
;MLIDNLNKEELKNLLVKNWMSHDGAWFLNTFMRVGIKEANKINKGAIRTLASLEIARIKRLSEFSDKQISNYQELKEFMKTTYSVLKGDFMDFTISFPGENRFHWEMRKCFAFEGMKRLGIENKYECGVIYRVSCWLKELGIKHKIVPKFKHCLLNSQNQCSGDIIIEF
;
A
#
# COMPACT_ATOMS: atom_id res chain seq x y z
N MET A 1 -29.48 -7.69 -11.06
CA MET A 1 -28.95 -6.80 -10.00
C MET A 1 -27.75 -6.04 -10.54
N LEU A 2 -27.34 -4.90 -9.97
CA LEU A 2 -26.18 -4.13 -10.48
C LEU A 2 -24.91 -5.02 -10.60
N ILE A 3 -24.70 -5.92 -9.64
CA ILE A 3 -23.56 -6.84 -9.63
C ILE A 3 -23.50 -7.76 -10.86
N ASP A 4 -24.65 -8.09 -11.46
CA ASP A 4 -24.72 -8.96 -12.65
C ASP A 4 -24.32 -8.21 -13.94
N ASN A 5 -24.32 -6.88 -13.90
CA ASN A 5 -23.99 -6.01 -15.04
C ASN A 5 -22.53 -5.51 -15.00
N LEU A 6 -21.81 -5.71 -13.89
CA LEU A 6 -20.42 -5.28 -13.76
C LEU A 6 -19.48 -6.41 -14.15
N ASN A 7 -18.48 -6.10 -14.97
CA ASN A 7 -17.36 -7.02 -15.17
C ASN A 7 -16.42 -7.03 -13.94
N LYS A 8 -15.48 -7.97 -13.91
CA LYS A 8 -14.54 -8.15 -12.78
C LYS A 8 -13.72 -6.89 -12.47
N GLU A 9 -13.29 -6.17 -13.50
CA GLU A 9 -12.48 -4.95 -13.33
C GLU A 9 -13.33 -3.79 -12.80
N GLU A 10 -14.56 -3.61 -13.32
CA GLU A 10 -15.48 -2.59 -12.84
C GLU A 10 -15.86 -2.83 -11.37
N LEU A 11 -16.20 -4.07 -11.01
CA LEU A 11 -16.51 -4.43 -9.64
C LEU A 11 -15.31 -4.22 -8.71
N LYS A 12 -14.11 -4.69 -9.11
CA LYS A 12 -12.87 -4.46 -8.35
C LYS A 12 -12.61 -2.97 -8.13
N ASN A 13 -12.69 -2.17 -9.20
CA ASN A 13 -12.43 -0.73 -9.10
C ASN A 13 -13.44 -0.02 -8.21
N LEU A 14 -14.73 -0.38 -8.27
CA LEU A 14 -15.75 0.14 -7.36
C LEU A 14 -15.41 -0.19 -5.90
N LEU A 15 -15.09 -1.45 -5.60
CA LEU A 15 -14.76 -1.89 -4.24
C LEU A 15 -13.49 -1.22 -3.70
N VAL A 16 -12.44 -1.13 -4.52
CA VAL A 16 -11.18 -0.48 -4.14
C VAL A 16 -11.36 1.03 -3.96
N LYS A 17 -12.15 1.70 -4.80
CA LYS A 17 -12.49 3.14 -4.64
C LYS A 17 -13.26 3.38 -3.35
N ASN A 18 -14.24 2.54 -3.03
CA ASN A 18 -15.01 2.63 -1.79
C ASN A 18 -14.12 2.40 -0.58
N TRP A 19 -13.27 1.37 -0.62
CA TRP A 19 -12.31 1.07 0.43
C TRP A 19 -11.33 2.23 0.69
N MET A 20 -10.70 2.77 -0.36
CA MET A 20 -9.77 3.91 -0.22
C MET A 20 -10.48 5.19 0.25
N SER A 21 -11.71 5.43 -0.19
CA SER A 21 -12.51 6.58 0.26
C SER A 21 -12.89 6.45 1.73
N HIS A 22 -13.28 5.24 2.16
CA HIS A 22 -13.55 4.95 3.57
C HIS A 22 -12.29 5.13 4.42
N ASP A 23 -11.14 4.61 3.98
CA ASP A 23 -9.85 4.77 4.69
C ASP A 23 -9.48 6.26 4.84
N GLY A 24 -9.63 7.05 3.77
CA GLY A 24 -9.44 8.50 3.82
C GLY A 24 -10.40 9.22 4.77
N ALA A 25 -11.69 8.86 4.74
CA ALA A 25 -12.69 9.43 5.65
C ALA A 25 -12.44 9.04 7.11
N TRP A 26 -12.02 7.80 7.37
CA TRP A 26 -11.63 7.33 8.70
C TRP A 26 -10.41 8.10 9.23
N PHE A 27 -9.39 8.30 8.39
CA PHE A 27 -8.21 9.09 8.76
C PHE A 27 -8.59 10.54 9.08
N LEU A 28 -9.43 11.16 8.23
CA LEU A 28 -9.93 12.52 8.45
C LEU A 28 -10.62 12.64 9.81
N ASN A 29 -11.57 11.78 10.11
CA ASN A 29 -12.31 11.84 11.38
C ASN A 29 -11.41 11.57 12.58
N THR A 30 -10.44 10.66 12.44
CA THR A 30 -9.43 10.42 13.47
C THR A 30 -8.58 11.68 13.70
N PHE A 31 -8.09 12.30 12.62
CA PHE A 31 -7.32 13.54 12.67
C PHE A 31 -8.10 14.68 13.34
N MET A 32 -9.36 14.89 12.97
CA MET A 32 -10.22 15.91 13.57
C MET A 32 -10.43 15.68 15.08
N ARG A 33 -10.42 14.41 15.51
CA ARG A 33 -10.66 14.05 16.92
C ARG A 33 -9.41 14.12 17.80
N VAL A 34 -8.27 13.63 17.31
CA VAL A 34 -7.06 13.41 18.14
C VAL A 34 -5.81 14.15 17.64
N GLY A 35 -5.92 14.90 16.55
CA GLY A 35 -4.80 15.59 15.92
C GLY A 35 -3.84 14.66 15.17
N ILE A 36 -2.95 15.27 14.37
CA ILE A 36 -2.14 14.55 13.37
C ILE A 36 -1.15 13.54 13.98
N LYS A 37 -0.58 13.85 15.15
CA LYS A 37 0.41 12.98 15.80
C LYS A 37 -0.22 11.63 16.19
N GLU A 38 -1.36 11.67 16.86
CA GLU A 38 -2.07 10.45 17.26
C GLU A 38 -2.75 9.78 16.07
N ALA A 39 -3.28 10.55 15.10
CA ALA A 39 -3.82 9.99 13.87
C ALA A 39 -2.78 9.19 13.06
N ASN A 40 -1.53 9.66 12.94
CA ASN A 40 -0.45 8.89 12.29
C ASN A 40 -0.17 7.57 13.02
N LYS A 41 -0.14 7.57 14.36
CA LYS A 41 0.08 6.34 15.16
C LYS A 41 -1.07 5.36 14.96
N ILE A 42 -2.31 5.84 15.05
CA ILE A 42 -3.51 5.04 14.87
C ILE A 42 -3.55 4.46 13.45
N ASN A 43 -3.26 5.27 12.43
CA ASN A 43 -3.18 4.84 11.04
C ASN A 43 -2.13 3.72 10.82
N LYS A 44 -0.91 3.90 11.33
CA LYS A 44 0.13 2.86 11.27
C LYS A 44 -0.26 1.59 12.04
N GLY A 45 -0.97 1.74 13.15
CA GLY A 45 -1.55 0.62 13.89
C GLY A 45 -2.56 -0.15 13.05
N ALA A 46 -3.54 0.55 12.47
CA ALA A 46 -4.56 -0.03 11.60
C ALA A 46 -3.94 -0.72 10.37
N ILE A 47 -2.96 -0.08 9.71
CA ILE A 47 -2.25 -0.66 8.56
C ILE A 47 -1.56 -1.98 8.93
N ARG A 48 -0.88 -2.05 10.09
CA ARG A 48 -0.21 -3.27 10.53
C ARG A 48 -1.22 -4.40 10.79
N THR A 49 -2.33 -4.10 11.45
CA THR A 49 -3.40 -5.08 11.67
C THR A 49 -4.03 -5.53 10.36
N LEU A 50 -4.26 -4.61 9.43
CA LEU A 50 -4.84 -4.92 8.13
C LEU A 50 -3.90 -5.76 7.27
N ALA A 51 -2.60 -5.44 7.27
CA ALA A 51 -1.61 -6.11 6.43
C ALA A 51 -1.59 -7.63 6.63
N SER A 52 -1.69 -8.11 7.88
CA SER A 52 -1.74 -9.55 8.18
C SER A 52 -2.99 -10.20 7.60
N LEU A 53 -4.15 -9.55 7.74
CA LEU A 53 -5.43 -10.04 7.21
C LEU A 53 -5.45 -10.05 5.68
N GLU A 54 -4.93 -8.99 5.04
CA GLU A 54 -4.88 -8.87 3.59
C GLU A 54 -3.99 -9.93 2.98
N ILE A 55 -2.76 -10.08 3.49
CA ILE A 55 -1.82 -11.06 2.96
C ILE A 55 -2.31 -12.49 3.21
N ALA A 56 -2.88 -12.79 4.38
CA ALA A 56 -3.46 -14.10 4.64
C ALA A 56 -4.60 -14.43 3.65
N ARG A 57 -5.49 -13.48 3.38
CA ARG A 57 -6.61 -13.66 2.43
C ARG A 57 -6.11 -13.89 1.01
N ILE A 58 -5.17 -13.07 0.54
CA ILE A 58 -4.61 -13.16 -0.81
C ILE A 58 -3.84 -14.46 -0.98
N LYS A 59 -3.00 -14.81 0.00
CA LYS A 59 -2.24 -16.06 0.00
C LYS A 59 -3.15 -17.27 -0.15
N ARG A 60 -4.20 -17.37 0.68
CA ARG A 60 -5.20 -18.46 0.62
C ARG A 60 -5.94 -18.55 -0.71
N LEU A 61 -6.16 -17.43 -1.40
CA LEU A 61 -6.87 -17.38 -2.69
C LEU A 61 -5.94 -17.50 -3.90
N SER A 62 -4.64 -17.64 -3.69
CA SER A 62 -3.62 -17.72 -4.73
C SER A 62 -2.96 -19.10 -4.74
N GLU A 63 -2.12 -19.35 -5.73
CA GLU A 63 -1.25 -20.53 -5.80
C GLU A 63 -0.23 -20.64 -4.63
N PHE A 64 -0.12 -19.60 -3.81
CA PHE A 64 0.73 -19.58 -2.62
C PHE A 64 0.02 -20.06 -1.35
N SER A 65 -1.18 -20.66 -1.45
CA SER A 65 -1.84 -21.29 -0.31
C SER A 65 -0.88 -22.27 0.36
N ASP A 66 -0.68 -22.15 1.66
CA ASP A 66 0.20 -22.98 2.49
C ASP A 66 1.70 -22.94 2.14
N LYS A 67 2.10 -22.21 1.10
CA LYS A 67 3.49 -22.09 0.66
C LYS A 67 4.25 -21.02 1.44
N GLN A 68 5.44 -21.33 1.96
CA GLN A 68 6.37 -20.29 2.41
C GLN A 68 7.07 -19.68 1.19
N ILE A 69 7.05 -18.35 1.08
CA ILE A 69 7.80 -17.64 0.03
C ILE A 69 9.27 -17.67 0.44
N SER A 70 10.09 -18.32 -0.38
CA SER A 70 11.47 -18.68 -0.03
C SER A 70 12.53 -18.00 -0.89
N ASN A 71 12.11 -17.40 -2.02
CA ASN A 71 13.01 -16.71 -2.93
C ASN A 71 12.34 -15.50 -3.60
N TYR A 72 13.17 -14.69 -4.25
CA TYR A 72 12.73 -13.43 -4.85
C TYR A 72 11.74 -13.60 -6.01
N GLN A 73 11.89 -14.65 -6.80
CA GLN A 73 10.99 -14.90 -7.93
C GLN A 73 9.58 -15.25 -7.43
N GLU A 74 9.47 -16.07 -6.38
CA GLU A 74 8.21 -16.35 -5.70
C GLU A 74 7.57 -15.09 -5.11
N LEU A 75 8.38 -14.26 -4.44
CA LEU A 75 7.89 -13.01 -3.89
C LEU A 75 7.39 -12.06 -4.98
N LYS A 76 8.10 -11.96 -6.11
CA LYS A 76 7.71 -11.15 -7.27
C LYS A 76 6.35 -11.59 -7.82
N GLU A 77 6.14 -12.88 -8.04
CA GLU A 77 4.85 -13.37 -8.51
C GLU A 77 3.73 -13.17 -7.48
N PHE A 78 4.01 -13.37 -6.19
CA PHE A 78 3.05 -13.09 -5.13
C PHE A 78 2.66 -11.60 -5.07
N MET A 79 3.63 -10.69 -5.20
CA MET A 79 3.38 -9.26 -5.21
C MET A 79 2.54 -8.84 -6.44
N LYS A 80 2.80 -9.41 -7.62
CA LYS A 80 1.95 -9.17 -8.81
C LYS A 80 0.51 -9.60 -8.57
N THR A 81 0.29 -10.78 -7.99
CA THR A 81 -1.04 -11.27 -7.60
C THR A 81 -1.70 -10.36 -6.56
N THR A 82 -0.93 -9.87 -5.60
CA THR A 82 -1.41 -8.91 -4.59
C THR A 82 -1.87 -7.60 -5.23
N TYR A 83 -1.07 -7.03 -6.15
CA TYR A 83 -1.44 -5.79 -6.82
C TYR A 83 -2.58 -5.95 -7.82
N SER A 84 -2.78 -7.13 -8.43
CA SER A 84 -3.87 -7.34 -9.39
C SER A 84 -5.26 -7.14 -8.76
N VAL A 85 -5.39 -7.39 -7.45
CA VAL A 85 -6.63 -7.23 -6.69
C VAL A 85 -6.69 -5.95 -5.85
N LEU A 86 -5.55 -5.44 -5.37
CA LEU A 86 -5.51 -4.27 -4.48
C LEU A 86 -5.25 -2.93 -5.21
N LYS A 87 -4.81 -2.96 -6.47
CA LYS A 87 -4.59 -1.75 -7.29
C LYS A 87 -5.84 -1.43 -8.10
N GLY A 88 -6.37 -0.22 -7.91
CA GLY A 88 -7.43 0.33 -8.76
C GLY A 88 -6.88 1.10 -9.97
N ASP A 89 -7.74 1.31 -10.96
CA ASP A 89 -7.50 2.14 -12.15
C ASP A 89 -7.01 3.57 -11.81
N PHE A 90 -7.55 4.14 -10.75
CA PHE A 90 -7.25 5.49 -10.27
C PHE A 90 -5.91 5.62 -9.53
N MET A 91 -5.24 4.51 -9.24
CA MET A 91 -3.96 4.51 -8.54
C MET A 91 -2.81 4.61 -9.55
N ASP A 92 -2.19 5.80 -9.61
CA ASP A 92 -1.15 6.15 -10.56
C ASP A 92 0.25 5.88 -10.00
N PHE A 93 0.57 4.59 -9.91
CA PHE A 93 1.90 4.09 -9.58
C PHE A 93 2.29 2.90 -10.44
N THR A 94 3.59 2.76 -10.63
CA THR A 94 4.24 1.62 -11.26
C THR A 94 5.11 0.89 -10.24
N ILE A 95 5.25 -0.42 -10.46
CA ILE A 95 6.22 -1.24 -9.74
C ILE A 95 7.01 -2.00 -10.80
N SER A 96 8.33 -1.90 -10.72
CA SER A 96 9.24 -2.69 -11.51
C SER A 96 10.11 -3.55 -10.61
N PHE A 97 10.72 -4.57 -11.22
CA PHE A 97 11.51 -5.59 -10.53
C PHE A 97 12.93 -5.62 -11.09
N PRO A 98 13.71 -4.52 -10.98
CA PRO A 98 15.07 -4.48 -11.50
C PRO A 98 15.99 -5.44 -10.73
N GLY A 99 16.62 -6.39 -11.43
CA GLY A 99 17.53 -7.35 -10.82
C GLY A 99 16.84 -8.45 -10.00
N GLU A 100 17.56 -8.98 -9.01
CA GLU A 100 17.21 -10.22 -8.30
C GLU A 100 16.77 -10.01 -6.83
N ASN A 101 16.70 -8.77 -6.36
CA ASN A 101 16.37 -8.49 -4.95
C ASN A 101 15.73 -7.12 -4.71
N ARG A 102 15.07 -6.52 -5.71
CA ARG A 102 14.65 -5.11 -5.63
C ARG A 102 13.30 -4.86 -6.28
N PHE A 103 12.37 -4.34 -5.48
CA PHE A 103 11.13 -3.73 -5.98
C PHE A 103 11.34 -2.23 -6.10
N HIS A 104 11.24 -1.69 -7.29
CA HIS A 104 11.27 -0.25 -7.51
C HIS A 104 9.84 0.26 -7.66
N TRP A 105 9.47 1.30 -6.92
CA TRP A 105 8.17 1.96 -7.06
C TRP A 105 8.36 3.37 -7.61
N GLU A 106 7.41 3.80 -8.44
CA GLU A 106 7.26 5.20 -8.82
C GLU A 106 5.79 5.59 -8.70
N MET A 107 5.52 6.70 -8.04
CA MET A 107 4.19 7.23 -7.81
C MET A 107 4.09 8.60 -8.48
N ARG A 108 3.26 8.70 -9.53
CA ARG A 108 3.03 9.96 -10.25
C ARG A 108 1.95 10.79 -9.58
N LYS A 109 0.89 10.14 -9.08
CA LYS A 109 -0.16 10.76 -8.26
C LYS A 109 -0.53 9.86 -7.09
N CYS A 110 -0.56 10.43 -5.89
CA CYS A 110 -0.88 9.69 -4.67
C CYS A 110 -2.16 10.24 -4.04
N PHE A 111 -3.21 9.43 -3.99
CA PHE A 111 -4.49 9.81 -3.37
C PHE A 111 -4.32 10.25 -1.91
N ALA A 112 -3.42 9.59 -1.16
CA ALA A 112 -3.15 9.92 0.23
C ALA A 112 -2.51 11.32 0.33
N PHE A 113 -1.51 11.63 -0.49
CA PHE A 113 -0.89 12.96 -0.50
C PHE A 113 -1.89 14.06 -0.86
N GLU A 114 -2.70 13.85 -1.91
CA GLU A 114 -3.75 14.80 -2.30
C GLU A 114 -4.76 15.04 -1.17
N GLY A 115 -5.16 13.96 -0.47
CA GLY A 115 -6.01 14.06 0.71
C GLY A 115 -5.36 14.90 1.82
N MET A 116 -4.09 14.66 2.13
CA MET A 116 -3.38 15.41 3.16
C MET A 116 -3.15 16.88 2.78
N LYS A 117 -2.89 17.16 1.50
CA LYS A 117 -2.71 18.51 0.97
C LYS A 117 -3.99 19.34 1.09
N ARG A 118 -5.16 18.74 0.80
CA ARG A 118 -6.47 19.38 1.00
C ARG A 118 -6.73 19.74 2.46
N LEU A 119 -6.13 19.00 3.39
CA LEU A 119 -6.23 19.24 4.83
C LEU A 119 -5.14 20.15 5.38
N GLY A 120 -4.16 20.58 4.57
CA GLY A 120 -3.04 21.44 4.99
C GLY A 120 -2.08 20.77 5.97
N ILE A 121 -1.97 19.44 5.94
CA ILE A 121 -1.17 18.63 6.88
C ILE A 121 -0.14 17.74 6.18
N GLU A 122 0.10 17.95 4.89
CA GLU A 122 1.03 17.16 4.07
C GLU A 122 2.45 17.07 4.64
N ASN A 123 2.90 18.13 5.31
CA ASN A 123 4.21 18.20 5.98
C ASN A 123 4.30 17.35 7.26
N LYS A 124 3.17 16.95 7.82
CA LYS A 124 3.07 16.24 9.11
C LYS A 124 2.58 14.81 8.95
N TYR A 125 2.09 14.44 7.77
CA TYR A 125 1.63 13.09 7.47
C TYR A 125 2.80 12.12 7.34
N GLU A 126 2.69 10.98 8.02
CA GLU A 126 3.62 9.87 7.88
C GLU A 126 3.07 8.86 6.86
N CYS A 127 3.83 8.54 5.82
CA CYS A 127 3.35 7.76 4.68
C CYS A 127 2.78 6.38 5.08
N GLY A 128 1.48 6.19 4.91
CA GLY A 128 0.81 4.90 5.14
C GLY A 128 0.96 3.93 3.97
N VAL A 129 1.07 4.43 2.74
CA VAL A 129 1.04 3.60 1.51
C VAL A 129 2.26 2.67 1.43
N ILE A 130 3.48 3.22 1.49
CA ILE A 130 4.70 2.40 1.45
C ILE A 130 4.89 1.62 2.76
N TYR A 131 4.42 2.18 3.88
CA TYR A 131 4.43 1.47 5.16
C TYR A 131 3.55 0.20 5.11
N ARG A 132 2.41 0.23 4.41
CA ARG A 132 1.56 -0.96 4.18
C ARG A 132 2.29 -2.06 3.42
N VAL A 133 3.02 -1.71 2.36
CA VAL A 133 3.85 -2.67 1.61
C VAL A 133 4.95 -3.27 2.51
N SER A 134 5.59 -2.43 3.33
CA SER A 134 6.55 -2.92 4.34
C SER A 134 5.93 -3.90 5.32
N CYS A 135 4.72 -3.62 5.81
CA CYS A 135 4.00 -4.51 6.69
C CYS A 135 3.69 -5.85 5.99
N TRP A 136 3.24 -5.85 4.74
CA TRP A 136 3.03 -7.09 3.98
C TRP A 136 4.27 -7.97 3.94
N LEU A 137 5.43 -7.39 3.64
CA LEU A 137 6.70 -8.12 3.61
C LEU A 137 7.09 -8.68 4.99
N LYS A 138 6.83 -7.94 6.08
CA LYS A 138 7.06 -8.45 7.44
C LYS A 138 6.17 -9.63 7.78
N GLU A 139 4.89 -9.58 7.41
CA GLU A 139 3.94 -10.68 7.62
C GLU A 139 4.34 -11.94 6.83
N LEU A 140 5.00 -11.77 5.68
CA LEU A 140 5.58 -12.86 4.91
C LEU A 140 6.92 -13.38 5.48
N GLY A 141 7.45 -12.76 6.53
CA GLY A 141 8.77 -13.10 7.10
C GLY A 141 9.96 -12.60 6.26
N ILE A 142 9.73 -11.69 5.31
CA ILE A 142 10.75 -11.20 4.38
C ILE A 142 11.50 -10.01 4.98
N LYS A 143 12.81 -10.17 5.18
CA LYS A 143 13.70 -9.07 5.55
C LYS A 143 13.87 -8.12 4.37
N HIS A 144 13.79 -6.82 4.66
CA HIS A 144 13.88 -5.81 3.63
C HIS A 144 14.28 -4.44 4.17
N LYS A 145 14.77 -3.60 3.27
CA LYS A 145 15.12 -2.19 3.50
C LYS A 145 14.45 -1.30 2.47
N ILE A 146 13.99 -0.14 2.90
CA ILE A 146 13.41 0.89 2.02
C ILE A 146 14.43 2.00 1.80
N VAL A 147 14.63 2.38 0.54
CA VAL A 147 15.55 3.43 0.10
C VAL A 147 14.80 4.40 -0.83
N PRO A 148 14.83 5.72 -0.61
CA PRO A 148 15.43 6.39 0.54
C PRO A 148 14.69 6.06 1.85
N LYS A 149 15.35 6.29 2.99
CA LYS A 149 14.64 6.30 4.28
C LYS A 149 13.84 7.58 4.37
N PHE A 150 12.54 7.48 4.62
CA PHE A 150 11.67 8.63 4.82
C PHE A 150 10.68 8.37 5.95
N LYS A 151 10.31 9.45 6.63
CA LYS A 151 9.25 9.46 7.64
C LYS A 151 7.98 10.11 7.10
N HIS A 152 8.14 11.23 6.40
CA HIS A 152 7.06 12.00 5.79
C HIS A 152 6.92 11.70 4.29
N CYS A 153 5.90 12.29 3.65
CA CYS A 153 5.62 12.08 2.24
C CYS A 153 6.77 12.53 1.32
N LEU A 154 7.24 11.66 0.43
CA LEU A 154 8.30 11.98 -0.54
C LEU A 154 7.84 13.00 -1.60
N LEU A 155 6.59 12.93 -2.07
CA LEU A 155 6.03 13.91 -3.01
C LEU A 155 6.10 15.32 -2.44
N ASN A 156 5.89 15.46 -1.13
CA ASN A 156 5.97 16.73 -0.45
C ASN A 156 7.42 17.27 -0.37
N SER A 157 8.39 16.38 -0.14
CA SER A 157 9.79 16.79 0.07
C SER A 157 10.63 16.88 -1.20
N GLN A 158 10.29 16.15 -2.25
CA GLN A 158 11.17 15.92 -3.41
C GLN A 158 10.45 16.08 -4.76
N ASN A 159 9.18 16.50 -4.78
CA ASN A 159 8.32 16.56 -5.99
C ASN A 159 8.17 15.24 -6.76
N GLN A 160 8.78 14.16 -6.28
CA GLN A 160 8.72 12.80 -6.81
C GLN A 160 8.61 11.83 -5.63
N CYS A 161 7.77 10.81 -5.76
CA CYS A 161 7.75 9.69 -4.81
C CYS A 161 8.16 8.42 -5.56
N SER A 162 9.45 8.09 -5.43
CA SER A 162 10.03 6.87 -5.96
C SER A 162 11.07 6.32 -4.98
N GLY A 163 11.41 5.06 -5.18
CA GLY A 163 12.46 4.41 -4.40
C GLY A 163 12.46 2.90 -4.57
N ASP A 164 13.29 2.25 -3.76
CA ASP A 164 13.56 0.82 -3.80
C ASP A 164 13.23 0.14 -2.47
N ILE A 165 12.55 -0.99 -2.55
CA ILE A 165 12.49 -1.97 -1.47
C ILE A 165 13.49 -3.06 -1.82
N ILE A 166 14.60 -3.09 -1.08
CA ILE A 166 15.68 -4.06 -1.24
C ILE A 166 15.37 -5.25 -0.34
N ILE A 167 15.36 -6.45 -0.91
CA ILE A 167 15.02 -7.70 -0.25
C ILE A 167 16.28 -8.45 0.17
N GLU A 168 16.20 -9.07 1.34
CA GLU A 168 17.25 -9.92 1.91
C GLU A 168 16.63 -11.31 2.13
N PHE A 169 16.98 -12.26 1.27
CA PHE A 169 16.70 -13.68 1.45
C PHE A 169 17.87 -14.35 2.16
#